data_AF-A0A381FGU1-F1
#
_entry.id   AF-A0A381FGU1-F1
#
_cell.length_a   1.000
_cell.length_b   1.000
_cell.length_c   1.000
_cell.angle_alpha   90.00
_cell.angle_beta   90.00
_cell.angle_gamma   90.00
#
_symmetry.space_group_name_H-M   'P 1'
#
loop_
_entity.id
_entity.type
_entity.pdbx_description
1 polymer ?
#
loop_
_entity_poly.entity_id
_entity_poly.type
_entity_poly.pdbx_seq_one_letter_code
_entity_poly.pdbx_strand_id
1 'polypeptide(L)'
;MFDSILSYFFPAIILSLMISVIYFFFEKRKIIKNYSVSNSKYLKNIRGLIISDGGYLKKKIQLCSFDLLINDNTIFIFPKSFYIIPMRKINLIFSNSDKKLTRSTILLREMKISNQSVDLISYPNYLQSKGRIIRLQNLTTEQISFFEEIKKNKNY
;
A
#
# COMPACT_ATOMS: atom_id res chain seq x y z
N MET A 1 32.82 9.79 -26.45
CA MET A 1 33.04 9.71 -24.98
C MET A 1 31.73 9.55 -24.20
N PHE A 2 30.61 10.15 -24.64
CA PHE A 2 29.28 9.86 -24.08
C PHE A 2 28.77 8.45 -24.45
N ASP A 3 29.18 7.90 -25.60
CA ASP A 3 28.72 6.57 -26.06
C ASP A 3 29.14 5.42 -25.15
N SER A 4 30.33 5.49 -24.54
CA SER A 4 30.79 4.49 -23.58
C SER A 4 30.11 4.61 -22.23
N ILE A 5 29.73 5.81 -21.78
CA ILE A 5 29.00 5.99 -20.51
C ILE A 5 27.57 5.50 -20.65
N LEU A 6 26.87 5.86 -21.72
CA LEU A 6 25.49 5.44 -21.94
C LEU A 6 25.38 3.92 -22.15
N SER A 7 26.37 3.29 -22.80
CA SER A 7 26.37 1.84 -23.05
C SER A 7 26.45 1.00 -21.78
N TYR A 8 27.07 1.48 -20.69
CA TYR A 8 27.04 0.80 -19.39
C TYR A 8 25.90 1.29 -18.49
N PHE A 9 25.47 2.53 -18.64
CA PHE A 9 24.42 3.13 -17.81
C PHE A 9 23.05 2.50 -18.06
N PHE A 10 22.67 2.26 -19.32
CA PHE A 10 21.38 1.62 -19.65
C PHE A 10 21.26 0.19 -19.11
N PRO A 11 22.24 -0.72 -19.32
CA PRO A 11 22.22 -2.05 -18.72
C PRO A 11 22.21 -2.01 -17.19
N ALA A 12 22.95 -1.09 -16.57
CA ALA A 12 22.97 -0.94 -15.12
C ALA A 12 21.60 -0.54 -14.55
N ILE A 13 20.87 0.37 -15.22
CA ILE A 13 19.49 0.72 -14.84
C ILE A 13 18.58 -0.50 -14.93
N ILE A 14 18.62 -1.23 -16.06
CA ILE A 14 17.77 -2.42 -16.25
C ILE A 14 18.06 -3.47 -15.17
N LEU A 15 19.35 -3.73 -14.88
CA LEU A 15 19.77 -4.65 -13.84
C LEU A 15 19.25 -4.22 -12.46
N SER A 16 19.40 -2.93 -12.12
CA SER A 16 18.91 -2.37 -10.85
C SER A 16 17.39 -2.51 -10.71
N LEU A 17 16.64 -2.31 -11.80
CA LEU A 17 15.19 -2.51 -11.81
C LEU A 17 14.82 -3.97 -11.58
N MET A 18 15.49 -4.90 -12.27
CA MET A 18 15.27 -6.34 -12.11
C MET A 18 15.55 -6.81 -10.67
N ILE A 19 16.68 -6.38 -10.09
CA ILE A 19 17.05 -6.70 -8.71
C ILE A 19 15.97 -6.16 -7.75
N SER A 20 15.49 -4.94 -7.97
CA SER A 20 14.46 -4.32 -7.13
C SER A 20 13.15 -5.11 -7.20
N VAL A 21 12.70 -5.50 -8.39
CA VAL A 21 11.47 -6.30 -8.57
C VAL A 21 11.58 -7.63 -7.82
N ILE A 22 12.70 -8.33 -7.95
CA ILE A 22 12.95 -9.60 -7.25
C ILE A 22 12.92 -9.38 -5.73
N TYR A 23 13.61 -8.36 -5.23
CA TYR A 23 13.63 -8.03 -3.81
C TYR A 23 12.22 -7.82 -3.24
N PHE A 24 11.41 -6.96 -3.88
CA PHE A 24 10.06 -6.68 -3.40
C PHE A 24 9.13 -7.88 -3.52
N PHE A 25 9.34 -8.75 -4.50
CA PHE A 25 8.62 -10.01 -4.62
C PHE A 25 8.88 -10.94 -3.42
N PHE A 26 10.14 -11.12 -3.04
CA PHE A 26 10.51 -11.90 -1.85
C PHE A 26 10.04 -11.25 -0.55
N GLU A 27 10.17 -9.92 -0.44
CA GLU A 27 9.72 -9.18 0.73
C GLU A 27 8.21 -9.37 0.96
N LYS A 28 7.41 -9.25 -0.10
CA LYS A 28 5.97 -9.51 -0.05
C LYS A 28 5.66 -10.94 0.42
N ARG A 29 6.32 -11.95 -0.16
CA ARG A 29 6.12 -13.36 0.25
C ARG A 29 6.47 -13.57 1.72
N LYS A 30 7.56 -12.98 2.20
CA LYS A 30 7.98 -13.05 3.60
C LYS A 30 6.94 -12.44 4.53
N ILE A 31 6.35 -11.30 4.17
CA ILE A 31 5.29 -10.67 4.97
C ILE A 31 4.04 -11.52 4.99
N ILE A 32 3.60 -12.01 3.83
CA ILE A 32 2.42 -12.90 3.78
C ILE A 32 2.65 -14.12 4.67
N LYS A 33 3.82 -14.76 4.61
CA LYS A 33 4.13 -15.91 5.46
C LYS A 33 4.13 -15.58 6.96
N ASN A 34 4.69 -14.43 7.35
CA ASN A 34 4.90 -14.09 8.76
C ASN A 34 3.69 -13.43 9.43
N TYR A 35 2.81 -12.78 8.68
CA TYR A 35 1.67 -12.01 9.21
C TYR A 35 0.31 -12.57 8.80
N SER A 36 0.29 -13.71 8.09
CA SER A 36 -0.92 -14.49 7.85
C SER A 36 -1.29 -15.26 9.11
N VAL A 37 -2.20 -14.69 9.91
CA VAL A 37 -2.79 -15.32 11.09
C VAL A 37 -4.14 -15.95 10.71
N SER A 38 -4.76 -16.77 11.56
CA SER A 38 -6.04 -17.46 11.30
C SER A 38 -7.16 -16.54 10.79
N ASN A 39 -7.20 -15.29 11.25
CA ASN A 39 -8.21 -14.30 10.86
C ASN A 39 -7.76 -13.37 9.73
N SER A 40 -6.59 -13.63 9.13
CA SER A 40 -6.10 -12.78 8.05
C SER A 40 -6.82 -13.06 6.74
N LYS A 41 -7.20 -12.00 6.03
CA LYS A 41 -7.75 -12.07 4.67
C LYS A 41 -6.76 -11.52 3.67
N TYR A 42 -6.58 -12.26 2.58
CA TYR A 42 -5.71 -11.87 1.49
C TYR A 42 -6.53 -11.54 0.23
N LEU A 43 -6.59 -10.25 -0.12
CA LEU A 43 -7.29 -9.74 -1.29
C LEU A 43 -6.27 -9.47 -2.41
N LYS A 44 -6.54 -9.95 -3.62
CA LYS A 44 -5.63 -9.80 -4.76
C LYS A 44 -6.25 -8.94 -5.84
N ASN A 45 -5.40 -8.21 -6.57
CA ASN A 45 -5.74 -7.49 -7.80
C ASN A 45 -6.89 -6.49 -7.63
N ILE A 46 -6.97 -5.83 -6.47
CA ILE A 46 -7.93 -4.76 -6.22
C ILE A 46 -7.50 -3.53 -7.00
N ARG A 47 -8.37 -2.97 -7.83
CA ARG A 47 -8.07 -1.73 -8.57
C ARG A 47 -8.26 -0.53 -7.67
N GLY A 48 -7.54 0.56 -7.96
CA GLY A 48 -7.81 1.80 -7.27
C GLY A 48 -6.77 2.89 -7.48
N LEU A 49 -6.72 3.81 -6.52
CA LEU A 49 -5.94 5.04 -6.61
C LEU A 49 -5.14 5.27 -5.33
N ILE A 50 -3.91 5.75 -5.49
CA ILE A 50 -3.19 6.44 -4.42
C ILE A 50 -3.31 7.94 -4.68
N ILE A 51 -3.93 8.65 -3.75
CA ILE A 51 -4.06 10.10 -3.77
C ILE A 51 -3.17 10.64 -2.66
N SER A 52 -2.11 11.36 -3.04
CA SER A 52 -1.24 12.05 -2.08
C SER A 52 -1.53 13.54 -2.14
N ASP A 53 -1.84 14.13 -1.00
CA ASP A 53 -2.10 15.56 -0.92
C ASP A 53 -0.78 16.35 -0.83
N GLY A 54 -0.56 17.23 -1.82
CA GLY A 54 0.53 18.22 -1.83
C GLY A 54 0.04 19.65 -1.61
N GLY A 55 -1.25 19.84 -1.28
CA GLY A 55 -1.97 21.11 -1.31
C GLY A 55 -2.99 21.18 -2.46
N TYR A 56 -3.84 22.22 -2.46
CA TYR A 56 -4.95 22.40 -3.43
C TYR A 56 -4.53 22.26 -4.90
N LEU A 57 -3.32 22.68 -5.26
CA LEU A 57 -2.80 22.67 -6.64
C LEU A 57 -1.82 21.51 -6.94
N LYS A 58 -1.47 20.68 -5.95
CA LYS A 58 -0.40 19.66 -6.08
C LYS A 58 -0.86 18.25 -5.64
N LYS A 59 -2.14 17.92 -5.83
CA LYS A 59 -2.63 16.56 -5.60
C LYS A 59 -2.02 15.62 -6.65
N LYS A 60 -1.31 14.58 -6.18
CA LYS A 60 -0.78 13.53 -7.05
C LYS A 60 -1.71 12.32 -6.98
N ILE A 61 -2.29 11.96 -8.11
CA ILE A 61 -3.15 10.79 -8.26
C ILE A 61 -2.39 9.73 -9.05
N GLN A 62 -2.33 8.51 -8.53
CA GLN A 62 -1.69 7.38 -9.19
C GLN A 62 -2.68 6.23 -9.31
N LEU A 63 -2.94 5.78 -10.53
CA LEU A 63 -3.72 4.57 -10.78
C LEU A 63 -2.85 3.35 -10.48
N CYS A 64 -3.38 2.43 -9.67
CA CYS A 64 -2.67 1.25 -9.21
C CYS A 64 -3.62 0.05 -9.14
N SER A 65 -3.03 -1.14 -9.16
CA SER A 65 -3.67 -2.32 -8.59
C SER A 65 -3.00 -2.66 -7.25
N PHE A 66 -3.70 -3.35 -6.37
CA PHE A 66 -3.26 -3.63 -5.02
C PHE A 66 -3.49 -5.10 -4.71
N ASP A 67 -2.50 -5.71 -4.04
CA ASP A 67 -2.77 -6.86 -3.18
C ASP A 67 -2.79 -6.37 -1.74
N LEU A 68 -3.71 -6.89 -0.94
CA LEU A 68 -3.86 -6.53 0.47
C LEU A 68 -3.79 -7.78 1.33
N LEU A 69 -3.02 -7.72 2.41
CA LEU A 69 -3.11 -8.66 3.52
C LEU A 69 -3.64 -7.90 4.72
N ILE A 70 -4.80 -8.29 5.19
CA ILE A 70 -5.50 -7.64 6.29
C ILE A 70 -5.57 -8.62 7.45
N ASN A 71 -5.24 -8.18 8.65
CA ASN A 71 -5.43 -8.92 9.89
C ASN A 71 -6.01 -8.00 10.95
N ASP A 72 -6.17 -8.49 12.17
CA ASP A 72 -6.85 -7.75 13.26
C ASP A 72 -6.13 -6.47 13.70
N ASN A 73 -4.85 -6.30 13.34
CA ASN A 73 -4.00 -5.21 13.83
C ASN A 73 -3.52 -4.29 12.70
N THR A 74 -3.44 -4.81 11.47
CA THR A 74 -2.70 -4.20 10.37
C THR A 74 -3.33 -4.48 9.00
N ILE A 75 -3.19 -3.53 8.09
CA ILE A 75 -3.49 -3.65 6.67
C ILE A 75 -2.17 -3.45 5.92
N PHE A 76 -1.62 -4.53 5.38
CA PHE A 76 -0.52 -4.48 4.42
C PHE A 76 -1.07 -4.28 3.03
N ILE A 77 -0.60 -3.23 2.35
CA ILE A 77 -0.99 -2.88 0.99
C ILE A 77 0.26 -2.99 0.14
N PHE A 78 0.17 -3.78 -0.93
CA PHE A 78 1.21 -4.02 -1.91
C PHE A 78 0.77 -3.42 -3.24
N PRO A 79 1.16 -2.17 -3.55
CA PRO A 79 0.80 -1.57 -4.82
C PRO A 79 1.57 -2.24 -5.96
N LYS A 80 0.82 -2.67 -6.97
CA LYS A 80 1.28 -3.09 -8.28
C LYS A 80 1.01 -1.92 -9.22
N SER A 81 1.99 -1.04 -9.34
CA SER A 81 1.98 0.06 -10.31
C SER A 81 2.94 -0.26 -11.46
N PHE A 82 2.61 0.20 -12.66
CA PHE A 82 3.49 0.13 -13.84
C PHE A 82 4.65 1.15 -13.80
N TYR A 83 4.81 1.92 -12.72
CA TYR A 83 5.92 2.87 -12.62
C TYR A 83 7.25 2.16 -12.35
N ILE A 84 8.32 2.72 -12.92
CA ILE A 84 9.70 2.24 -12.91
C ILE A 84 10.21 1.92 -11.48
N ILE A 85 9.67 2.55 -10.44
CA ILE A 85 10.04 2.25 -9.06
C ILE A 85 8.98 1.31 -8.46
N PRO A 86 9.32 0.05 -8.14
CA PRO A 86 8.42 -0.82 -7.39
C PRO A 86 8.00 -0.11 -6.10
N MET A 87 6.69 0.14 -5.96
CA MET A 87 6.18 0.89 -4.82
C MET A 87 6.41 0.08 -3.56
N ARG A 88 7.10 0.71 -2.60
CA ARG A 88 7.27 0.18 -1.25
C ARG A 88 5.90 -0.21 -0.68
N LYS A 89 5.87 -1.35 0.00
CA LYS A 89 4.70 -1.76 0.80
C LYS A 89 4.23 -0.60 1.68
N ILE A 90 2.93 -0.50 1.85
CA ILE A 90 2.33 0.43 2.80
C ILE A 90 1.75 -0.42 3.92
N ASN A 91 2.27 -0.23 5.13
CA ASN A 91 1.70 -0.89 6.29
C ASN A 91 0.88 0.11 7.11
N LEU A 92 -0.44 -0.08 7.12
CA LEU A 92 -1.36 0.69 7.94
C LEU A 92 -1.66 -0.09 9.22
N ILE A 93 -1.57 0.59 10.36
CA ILE A 93 -1.94 0.02 11.67
C ILE A 93 -3.22 0.67 12.17
N PHE A 94 -4.01 -0.07 12.94
CA PHE A 94 -5.22 0.48 13.53
C PHE A 94 -4.93 1.28 14.80
N SER A 95 -4.03 0.79 15.66
CA SER A 95 -3.65 1.50 16.88
C SER A 95 -2.15 1.69 16.99
N ASN A 96 -1.73 2.75 17.69
CA ASN A 96 -0.33 2.93 18.06
C ASN A 96 0.21 1.78 18.93
N SER A 97 -0.64 1.07 19.67
CA SER A 97 -0.26 -0.15 20.41
C SER A 97 0.26 -1.26 19.48
N ASP A 98 -0.16 -1.25 18.21
CA ASP A 98 0.14 -2.29 17.23
C ASP A 98 1.47 -2.04 16.50
N LYS A 99 2.19 -0.96 16.86
CA LYS A 99 3.50 -0.60 16.29
C LYS A 99 4.56 -1.69 16.43
N LYS A 100 4.41 -2.61 17.39
CA LYS A 100 5.39 -3.67 17.67
C LYS A 100 5.58 -4.66 16.52
N LEU A 101 4.70 -4.66 15.52
CA LEU A 101 4.67 -5.71 14.50
C LEU A 101 5.58 -5.45 13.28
N THR A 102 5.90 -4.21 12.87
CA THR A 102 6.82 -3.97 11.74
C THR A 102 7.55 -2.61 11.78
N ARG A 103 8.72 -2.53 11.13
CA ARG A 103 9.42 -1.24 10.87
C ARG A 103 8.64 -0.43 9.81
N SER A 104 8.47 0.88 10.04
CA SER A 104 7.81 1.85 9.14
C SER A 104 6.29 1.68 8.98
N THR A 105 5.56 1.65 10.10
CA THR A 105 4.09 1.68 10.14
C THR A 105 3.52 3.09 10.00
N ILE A 106 2.33 3.18 9.41
CA ILE A 106 1.57 4.43 9.31
C ILE A 106 0.22 4.18 10.00
N LEU A 107 -0.22 5.10 10.85
CA LEU A 107 -1.50 4.98 11.53
C LEU A 107 -2.64 5.26 10.55
N LEU A 108 -3.58 4.32 10.43
CA LEU A 108 -4.85 4.56 9.75
C LEU A 108 -5.68 5.51 10.61
N ARG A 109 -6.11 6.64 10.05
CA ARG A 109 -6.91 7.64 10.76
C ARG A 109 -8.39 7.50 10.49
N GLU A 110 -8.75 7.26 9.23
CA GLU A 110 -10.16 7.13 8.83
C GLU A 110 -10.31 6.02 7.80
N MET A 111 -11.43 5.32 7.87
CA MET A 111 -11.89 4.36 6.89
C MET A 111 -13.27 4.75 6.39
N LYS A 112 -13.36 5.21 5.14
CA LYS A 112 -14.65 5.55 4.52
C LYS A 112 -15.05 4.42 3.59
N ILE A 113 -16.24 3.87 3.81
CA ILE A 113 -16.78 2.75 3.06
C ILE A 113 -17.97 3.27 2.27
N SER A 114 -17.98 2.96 0.97
CA SER A 114 -19.07 3.20 0.03
C SER A 114 -19.43 1.89 -0.66
N ASN A 115 -20.54 1.82 -1.40
CA ASN A 115 -21.08 0.57 -1.98
C ASN A 115 -20.04 -0.39 -2.60
N GLN A 116 -19.04 0.11 -3.32
CA GLN A 116 -18.01 -0.72 -3.97
C GLN A 116 -16.59 -0.15 -3.83
N SER A 117 -16.39 0.76 -2.87
CA SER A 117 -15.08 1.37 -2.66
C SER A 117 -14.79 1.62 -1.19
N VAL A 118 -13.50 1.55 -0.84
CA VAL A 118 -13.01 1.84 0.50
C VAL A 118 -11.86 2.83 0.38
N ASP A 119 -11.98 3.95 1.10
CA ASP A 119 -10.92 4.94 1.23
C ASP A 119 -10.21 4.75 2.57
N LEU A 120 -8.94 4.38 2.50
CA LEU A 120 -8.04 4.27 3.65
C LEU A 120 -7.23 5.55 3.77
N ILE A 121 -7.52 6.36 4.78
CA ILE A 121 -6.92 7.69 4.98
C ILE A 121 -5.87 7.62 6.07
N SER A 122 -4.67 8.06 5.74
CA SER A 122 -3.52 8.04 6.64
C SER A 122 -2.73 9.33 6.53
N TYR A 123 -2.15 9.80 7.63
CA TYR A 123 -1.22 10.94 7.64
C TYR A 123 0.16 10.40 8.00
N PRO A 124 1.11 10.36 7.05
CA PRO A 124 2.47 9.97 7.37
C PRO A 124 3.04 10.94 8.42
N ASN A 125 3.77 10.41 9.41
CA ASN A 125 4.30 11.20 10.55
C ASN A 125 5.37 12.25 10.18
N TYR A 126 5.57 12.55 8.91
CA TYR A 126 6.52 13.59 8.48
C TYR A 126 5.79 14.93 8.48
N LEU A 127 6.33 15.90 9.22
CA LEU A 127 5.80 17.25 9.54
C LEU A 127 5.26 18.09 8.35
N GLN A 128 5.38 17.63 7.10
CA GLN A 128 4.91 18.33 5.90
C GLN A 128 4.05 17.47 4.96
N SER A 129 3.84 16.18 5.22
CA SER A 129 3.00 15.35 4.36
C SER A 129 1.53 15.48 4.73
N LYS A 130 0.79 16.20 3.89
CA LYS A 130 -0.68 16.21 3.90
C LYS A 130 -1.17 14.82 3.47
N GLY A 131 -2.33 14.41 3.98
CA GLY A 131 -2.78 13.02 4.02
C GLY A 131 -2.63 12.21 2.72
N ARG A 132 -2.43 10.91 2.88
CA ARG A 132 -2.49 9.91 1.81
C ARG A 132 -3.82 9.17 1.91
N ILE A 133 -4.55 9.14 0.81
CA ILE A 133 -5.74 8.33 0.64
C ILE A 133 -5.40 7.17 -0.30
N ILE A 134 -5.64 5.95 0.14
CA ILE A 134 -5.62 4.77 -0.72
C ILE A 134 -7.06 4.37 -0.95
N ARG A 135 -7.54 4.61 -2.16
CA ARG A 135 -8.89 4.27 -2.59
C ARG A 135 -8.86 2.91 -3.26
N LEU A 136 -9.55 1.95 -2.68
CA LEU A 136 -9.82 0.64 -3.24
C LEU A 136 -11.16 0.71 -3.98
N GLN A 137 -11.24 0.20 -5.20
CA GLN A 137 -12.41 0.30 -6.07
C GLN A 137 -12.80 -1.07 -6.63
N ASN A 138 -14.06 -1.17 -7.06
CA ASN A 138 -14.64 -2.39 -7.62
C ASN A 138 -14.54 -3.58 -6.66
N LEU A 139 -14.75 -3.31 -5.37
CA LEU A 139 -14.79 -4.34 -4.34
C LEU A 139 -16.10 -5.13 -4.46
N THR A 140 -16.02 -6.45 -4.25
CA THR A 140 -17.22 -7.29 -4.14
C THR A 140 -17.93 -7.03 -2.82
N THR A 141 -19.21 -7.39 -2.71
CA THR A 141 -19.99 -7.25 -1.47
C THR A 141 -19.33 -7.96 -0.29
N GLU A 142 -18.74 -9.14 -0.53
CA GLU A 142 -17.99 -9.89 0.49
C GLU A 142 -16.71 -9.17 0.94
N GLN A 143 -16.04 -8.48 0.03
CA GLN A 143 -14.85 -7.69 0.38
C GLN A 143 -15.25 -6.45 1.19
N ILE A 144 -16.35 -5.79 0.82
CA ILE A 144 -16.89 -4.63 1.55
C ILE A 144 -17.30 -5.03 2.98
N SER A 145 -18.05 -6.12 3.15
CA SER A 145 -18.53 -6.56 4.47
C SER A 145 -17.39 -6.81 5.44
N PHE A 146 -16.24 -7.27 4.95
CA PHE A 146 -15.05 -7.43 5.77
C PHE A 146 -14.46 -6.10 6.25
N PHE A 147 -14.45 -5.05 5.42
CA PHE A 147 -14.03 -3.72 5.85
C PHE A 147 -15.04 -3.10 6.83
N GLU A 148 -16.34 -3.37 6.66
CA GLU A 148 -17.38 -2.94 7.60
C GLU A 148 -17.21 -3.58 8.98
N GLU A 149 -16.90 -4.88 9.02
CA GLU A 149 -16.61 -5.60 10.26
C GLU A 149 -15.41 -5.00 10.98
N ILE A 150 -14.32 -4.73 10.26
CA ILE A 150 -13.13 -4.06 10.83
C ILE A 150 -13.48 -2.69 11.37
N LYS A 151 -14.22 -1.88 10.60
CA LYS A 151 -14.63 -0.54 10.98
C LYS A 151 -15.44 -0.56 12.28
N LYS A 152 -16.40 -1.49 12.39
CA LYS A 152 -17.21 -1.70 13.59
C LYS A 152 -16.38 -2.14 14.79
N ASN A 153 -15.47 -3.10 14.61
CA ASN A 153 -14.67 -3.66 15.71
C ASN A 153 -13.62 -2.69 16.27
N LYS A 154 -13.19 -1.71 15.47
CA LYS A 154 -12.12 -0.76 15.83
C LYS A 154 -12.62 0.67 16.05
N ASN A 155 -13.93 0.91 15.98
CA ASN A 155 -14.57 2.22 16.14
C ASN A 155 -13.99 3.31 15.20
N TYR A 156 -13.89 2.99 13.91
CA TYR A 156 -13.51 3.93 12.85
C TYR A 156 -14.69 4.58 12.13
#